data_AF-A0AAD9CIW4-F1
#
_entry.id   AF-A0AAD9CIW4-F1
#
_cell.length_a   1.000
_cell.length_b   1.000
_cell.length_c   1.000
_cell.angle_alpha   90.00
_cell.angle_beta   90.00
_cell.angle_gamma   90.00
#
_symmetry.space_group_name_H-M   'P 1'
#
loop_
_entity.id
_entity.type
_entity.pdbx_description
1 polymer ?
#
loop_
_entity_poly.entity_id
_entity_poly.type
_entity_poly.pdbx_seq_one_letter_code
_entity_poly.pdbx_strand_id
1 'polypeptide(L)'
;ILVNSVNPSRPAVLYEKVTVSKAGNPLLRDMLFSPDQQHIYTLTDKQLVLQAHNVPDLSAGVNCSFEDYVETEGQIQGGHIFCLSPSIREIIPITRNKGDKRVVKLYLKSKETGKKFASVDFVFYNCSVHQS
;
A
#
# COMPACT_ATOMS: atom_id res chain seq x y z
N ILE A 1 -8.31 7.20 20.09
CA ILE A 1 -9.67 7.79 20.04
C ILE A 1 -9.70 8.97 21.01
N LEU A 2 -10.09 10.16 20.53
CA LEU A 2 -10.34 11.32 21.38
C LEU A 2 -11.81 11.29 21.80
N VAL A 3 -12.08 11.43 23.09
CA VAL A 3 -13.45 11.49 23.61
C VAL A 3 -13.70 12.92 24.07
N ASN A 4 -14.81 13.51 23.62
CA ASN A 4 -15.13 14.87 24.00
C ASN A 4 -15.46 14.91 25.50
N SER A 5 -14.88 15.89 26.21
CA SER A 5 -15.20 16.09 27.62
C SER A 5 -16.63 16.60 27.74
N VAL A 6 -17.45 15.93 28.55
CA VAL A 6 -18.83 16.34 28.86
C VAL A 6 -18.87 17.74 29.51
N ASN A 7 -17.74 18.20 30.04
CA ASN A 7 -17.54 19.54 30.56
C ASN A 7 -16.69 20.39 29.59
N PRO A 8 -17.23 21.48 29.01
CA PRO A 8 -16.53 22.34 28.04
C PRO A 8 -15.34 23.10 28.64
N SER A 9 -15.21 23.15 29.98
CA SER A 9 -14.05 23.75 30.66
C SER A 9 -12.85 22.80 30.80
N ARG A 10 -12.97 21.54 30.35
CA ARG A 10 -11.89 20.56 30.36
C ARG A 10 -11.53 20.14 28.93
N PRO A 11 -10.23 20.11 28.58
CA PRO A 11 -9.80 19.67 27.26
C PRO A 11 -10.10 18.17 27.06
N ALA A 12 -10.36 17.78 25.81
CA ALA A 12 -10.54 16.39 25.43
C ALA A 12 -9.27 15.58 25.74
N VAL A 13 -9.44 14.35 26.20
CA VAL A 13 -8.34 13.47 26.61
C VAL A 13 -8.21 12.32 25.62
N LEU A 14 -6.98 11.95 25.27
CA LEU A 14 -6.71 10.75 24.48
C LEU A 14 -6.89 9.53 25.37
N TYR A 15 -7.95 8.76 25.12
CA TYR A 15 -8.23 7.56 25.89
C TYR A 15 -7.32 6.39 25.47
N GLU A 16 -7.11 6.22 24.17
CA GLU A 16 -6.40 5.06 23.64
C GLU A 16 -5.69 5.37 22.31
N LYS A 17 -4.52 4.74 22.12
CA LYS A 17 -3.74 4.72 20.87
C LYS A 17 -3.57 3.28 20.40
N VAL A 18 -4.15 2.95 19.25
CA VAL A 18 -4.08 1.61 18.65
C VAL A 18 -3.13 1.65 17.44
N THR A 19 -2.25 0.65 17.32
CA THR A 19 -1.40 0.47 16.14
C THR A 19 -2.18 -0.26 15.04
N VAL A 20 -2.48 0.44 13.95
CA VAL A 20 -3.28 -0.09 12.83
C VAL A 20 -2.40 -0.77 11.76
N SER A 21 -1.15 -0.31 11.57
CA SER A 21 -0.19 -0.88 10.61
C SER A 21 1.10 -1.30 11.31
N LYS A 22 1.58 -2.53 11.05
CA LYS A 22 2.80 -3.10 11.63
C LYS A 22 4.09 -2.42 11.13
N ALA A 23 4.05 -1.82 9.94
CA ALA A 23 5.22 -1.21 9.31
C ALA A 23 5.32 0.31 9.52
N GLY A 24 4.43 0.91 10.34
CA GLY A 24 4.39 2.36 10.53
C GLY A 24 3.87 3.13 9.33
N ASN A 25 3.20 2.46 8.38
CA ASN A 25 2.61 3.13 7.22
C ASN A 25 1.60 4.19 7.70
N PRO A 26 1.65 5.41 7.14
CA PRO A 26 0.72 6.46 7.50
C PRO A 26 -0.72 6.03 7.18
N LEU A 27 -1.63 6.39 8.08
CA LEU A 27 -3.06 6.26 7.81
C LEU A 27 -3.45 7.30 6.76
N LEU A 28 -4.13 6.85 5.71
CA LEU A 28 -4.77 7.73 4.74
C LEU A 28 -5.93 8.47 5.43
N ARG A 29 -6.25 9.68 4.94
CA ARG A 29 -7.30 10.53 5.54
C ARG A 29 -8.69 9.91 5.45
N ASP A 30 -8.88 8.99 4.51
CA ASP A 30 -10.16 8.33 4.29
C ASP A 30 -10.40 7.30 5.39
N MET A 31 -11.32 7.66 6.28
CA MET A 31 -11.84 6.81 7.36
C MET A 31 -13.35 6.72 7.25
N LEU A 32 -13.88 5.51 7.39
CA LEU A 32 -15.32 5.24 7.32
C LEU A 32 -15.76 4.51 8.59
N PHE A 33 -16.91 4.89 9.12
CA PHE A 33 -17.58 4.11 10.17
C PHE A 33 -18.49 3.08 9.51
N SER A 34 -18.60 1.89 10.11
CA SER A 34 -19.66 0.94 9.73
C SER A 34 -21.05 1.54 10.00
N PRO A 35 -22.11 1.13 9.29
CA PRO A 35 -23.47 1.66 9.49
C PRO A 35 -23.99 1.54 10.93
N ASP A 36 -23.57 0.49 11.65
CA ASP A 36 -23.88 0.23 13.05
C ASP A 36 -22.92 0.93 14.05
N GLN A 37 -21.97 1.70 13.56
CA GLN A 37 -20.93 2.42 14.31
C GLN A 37 -20.03 1.54 15.20
N GLN A 38 -20.02 0.22 14.99
CA GLN A 38 -19.19 -0.72 15.76
C GLN A 38 -17.74 -0.78 15.26
N HIS A 39 -17.49 -0.39 14.01
CA HIS A 39 -16.18 -0.50 13.36
C HIS A 39 -15.76 0.82 12.72
N ILE A 40 -14.45 1.06 12.73
CA ILE A 40 -13.80 2.14 11.98
C ILE A 40 -12.89 1.49 10.94
N TYR A 41 -13.21 1.69 9.66
CA TYR A 41 -12.38 1.32 8.54
C TYR A 41 -11.41 2.46 8.24
N THR A 42 -10.13 2.23 8.49
CA THR A 42 -9.05 3.16 8.16
C THR A 42 -8.21 2.56 7.05
N LEU A 43 -7.90 3.35 6.03
CA LEU A 43 -7.05 2.91 4.94
C LEU A 43 -5.58 3.20 5.26
N THR A 44 -4.70 2.23 4.98
CA THR A 44 -3.25 2.42 4.99
C THR A 44 -2.75 2.36 3.55
N ASP A 45 -1.48 2.73 3.33
CA ASP A 45 -0.80 2.34 2.09
C ASP A 45 -0.94 0.81 1.89
N LYS A 46 -1.26 0.41 0.66
CA LYS A 46 -1.45 -1.01 0.33
C LYS A 46 -0.08 -1.66 0.24
N GLN A 47 0.29 -2.37 1.30
CA GLN A 47 1.53 -3.13 1.35
C GLN A 47 1.38 -4.42 0.54
N LEU A 48 2.29 -4.64 -0.40
CA LEU A 48 2.45 -5.87 -1.15
C LEU A 48 3.51 -6.73 -0.47
N VAL A 49 3.22 -8.02 -0.31
CA VAL A 49 4.17 -9.02 0.19
C VAL A 49 4.50 -9.95 -0.97
N LEU A 50 5.77 -10.00 -1.33
CA LEU A 50 6.28 -10.82 -2.43
C LEU A 50 7.19 -11.90 -1.87
N GLN A 51 7.04 -13.10 -2.41
CA GLN A 51 7.93 -14.22 -2.16
C GLN A 51 8.64 -14.56 -3.46
N ALA A 52 9.97 -14.59 -3.42
CA ALA A 52 10.79 -14.93 -4.56
C ALA A 52 11.54 -16.24 -4.28
N HIS A 53 11.54 -17.13 -5.26
CA HIS A 53 12.22 -18.42 -5.18
C HIS A 53 13.40 -18.43 -6.15
N ASN A 54 14.43 -19.22 -5.82
CA ASN A 54 15.63 -19.39 -6.64
C ASN A 54 16.33 -18.06 -6.97
N VAL A 55 16.31 -17.10 -6.04
CA VAL A 55 16.99 -15.81 -6.16
C VAL A 55 18.33 -15.84 -5.41
N PRO A 56 19.36 -15.12 -5.92
CA PRO A 56 20.61 -14.94 -5.18
C PRO A 56 20.38 -14.07 -3.94
N ASP A 57 21.44 -13.86 -3.15
CA ASP A 57 21.38 -12.99 -1.99
C ASP A 57 20.84 -11.59 -2.36
N LEU A 58 19.86 -11.14 -1.59
CA LEU A 58 19.19 -9.85 -1.77
C LEU A 58 19.62 -8.83 -0.72
N SER A 59 20.69 -9.09 0.04
CA SER A 59 21.19 -8.22 1.12
C SER A 59 21.48 -6.78 0.68
N ALA A 60 21.91 -6.57 -0.57
CA ALA A 60 22.08 -5.24 -1.17
C ALA A 60 20.77 -4.46 -1.34
N GLY A 61 19.63 -5.16 -1.25
CA GLY A 61 18.28 -4.62 -1.35
C GLY A 61 17.69 -4.68 -2.75
N VAL A 62 16.39 -4.43 -2.82
CA VAL A 62 15.61 -4.47 -4.06
C VAL A 62 14.63 -3.29 -4.14
N ASN A 63 14.28 -2.89 -5.35
CA ASN A 63 13.12 -2.04 -5.63
C ASN A 63 12.02 -2.87 -6.29
N CYS A 64 10.77 -2.57 -5.94
CA CYS A 64 9.59 -3.03 -6.66
C CYS A 64 9.25 -2.04 -7.77
N SER A 65 9.20 -2.51 -9.01
CA SER A 65 9.04 -1.67 -10.19
C SER A 65 7.77 -2.05 -10.96
N PHE A 66 6.81 -1.13 -11.02
CA PHE A 66 5.54 -1.31 -11.75
C PHE A 66 5.75 -0.87 -13.20
N GLU A 67 6.08 -1.82 -14.07
CA GLU A 67 6.63 -1.59 -15.40
C GLU A 67 7.76 -0.54 -15.34
N ASP A 68 7.71 0.51 -16.14
CA ASP A 68 8.65 1.64 -16.10
C ASP A 68 8.03 2.90 -15.49
N TYR A 69 6.86 2.77 -14.83
CA TYR A 69 6.11 3.91 -14.31
C TYR A 69 6.57 4.36 -12.93
N VAL A 70 6.71 3.41 -12.01
CA VAL A 70 6.94 3.68 -10.58
C VAL A 70 7.91 2.66 -10.02
N GLU A 71 8.87 3.11 -9.23
CA GLU A 71 9.73 2.26 -8.41
C GLU A 71 9.53 2.59 -6.93
N THR A 72 9.21 1.60 -6.12
CA THR A 72 9.12 1.70 -4.66
C THR A 72 10.21 0.86 -4.00
N GLU A 73 10.67 1.30 -2.84
CA GLU A 73 11.68 0.55 -2.09
C GLU A 73 11.09 -0.73 -1.50
N GLY A 74 11.80 -1.86 -1.66
CA GLY A 74 11.46 -3.14 -1.07
C GLY A 74 12.19 -3.38 0.24
N GLN A 75 11.45 -3.66 1.31
CA GLN A 75 11.99 -4.06 2.61
C GLN A 75 12.06 -5.58 2.69
N ILE A 76 13.21 -6.14 3.06
CA ILE A 76 13.41 -7.60 3.10
C ILE A 76 13.37 -8.07 4.55
N GLN A 77 12.44 -8.97 4.88
CA GLN A 77 12.35 -9.54 6.22
C GLN A 77 11.88 -11.00 6.13
N GLY A 78 12.66 -11.92 6.71
CA GLY A 78 12.28 -13.34 6.80
C GLY A 78 12.00 -14.00 5.45
N GLY A 79 12.79 -13.68 4.41
CA GLY A 79 12.62 -14.22 3.06
C GLY A 79 11.46 -13.62 2.25
N HIS A 80 10.73 -12.65 2.82
CA HIS A 80 9.68 -11.92 2.15
C HIS A 80 10.14 -10.51 1.80
N ILE A 81 9.63 -9.98 0.70
CA ILE A 81 9.88 -8.63 0.23
C ILE A 81 8.58 -7.83 0.39
N PHE A 82 8.64 -6.76 1.15
CA PHE A 82 7.52 -5.86 1.44
C PHE A 82 7.68 -4.59 0.64
N CYS A 83 6.71 -4.29 -0.23
CA CYS A 83 6.72 -3.09 -1.06
C CYS A 83 5.43 -2.30 -0.88
N LEU A 84 5.47 -1.00 -1.13
CA LEU A 84 4.26 -0.18 -1.21
C LEU A 84 3.71 -0.20 -2.64
N SER A 85 2.39 -0.31 -2.77
CA SER A 85 1.72 -0.02 -4.04
C SER A 85 1.90 1.46 -4.41
N PRO A 86 1.86 1.83 -5.70
CA PRO A 86 1.89 3.23 -6.09
C PRO A 86 0.73 4.02 -5.48
N SER A 87 0.94 5.30 -5.24
CA SER A 87 -0.10 6.20 -4.76
C SER A 87 -1.18 6.42 -5.82
N ILE A 88 -2.36 6.90 -5.43
CA ILE A 88 -3.45 7.19 -6.38
C ILE A 88 -3.00 8.15 -7.51
N ARG A 89 -2.12 9.12 -7.19
CA ARG A 89 -1.59 10.09 -8.17
C ARG A 89 -0.74 9.42 -9.23
N GLU A 90 0.01 8.40 -8.84
CA GLU A 90 0.89 7.62 -9.72
C GLU A 90 0.12 6.52 -10.48
N ILE A 91 -0.99 6.01 -9.91
CA ILE A 91 -1.85 5.02 -10.57
C ILE A 91 -2.63 5.65 -11.74
N ILE A 92 -3.07 6.91 -11.62
CA ILE A 92 -3.85 7.60 -12.66
C ILE A 92 -3.24 7.45 -14.07
N PRO A 93 -1.97 7.80 -14.33
CA PRO A 93 -1.40 7.66 -15.67
C PRO A 93 -1.31 6.20 -16.15
N ILE A 94 -1.28 5.22 -15.26
CA ILE A 94 -1.22 3.78 -15.57
C ILE A 94 -2.60 3.27 -16.03
N THR A 95 -3.67 3.69 -15.34
CA THR A 95 -5.02 3.14 -15.52
C THR A 95 -5.97 4.02 -16.33
N ARG A 96 -5.59 5.28 -16.62
CA ARG A 96 -6.44 6.22 -17.36
C ARG A 96 -6.85 5.64 -18.71
N ASN A 97 -8.15 5.62 -18.94
CA ASN A 97 -8.77 5.12 -20.19
C ASN A 97 -8.44 3.65 -20.48
N LYS A 98 -8.17 2.82 -19.46
CA LYS A 98 -7.89 1.38 -19.62
C LYS A 98 -9.08 0.47 -19.31
N GLY A 99 -10.23 1.02 -18.92
CA GLY A 99 -11.45 0.25 -18.61
C GLY A 99 -11.52 -0.20 -17.15
N ASP A 100 -12.11 -1.38 -16.94
CA ASP A 100 -12.37 -2.01 -15.64
C ASP A 100 -11.09 -2.54 -14.96
N LYS A 101 -10.10 -2.93 -15.76
CA LYS A 101 -8.83 -3.45 -15.27
C LYS A 101 -7.66 -3.13 -16.20
N ARG A 102 -6.49 -2.98 -15.60
CA ARG A 102 -5.20 -2.89 -16.29
C ARG A 102 -4.20 -3.85 -15.65
N VAL A 103 -3.75 -4.84 -16.41
CA VAL A 103 -2.66 -5.74 -16.02
C VAL A 103 -1.33 -5.04 -16.34
N VAL A 104 -0.41 -4.99 -15.37
CA VAL A 104 0.97 -4.51 -15.55
C VAL A 104 1.95 -5.55 -15.04
N LYS A 105 3.21 -5.47 -15.48
CA LYS A 105 4.29 -6.28 -14.88
C LYS A 105 4.83 -5.61 -13.63
N LEU A 106 4.79 -6.30 -12.49
CA LEU A 106 5.52 -5.93 -11.28
C LEU A 106 6.86 -6.66 -11.29
N TYR A 107 7.96 -5.91 -11.33
CA TYR A 107 9.32 -6.41 -11.34
C TYR A 107 10.01 -6.27 -9.98
N LEU A 108 10.91 -7.20 -9.68
CA LEU A 108 11.98 -6.97 -8.71
C LEU A 108 13.22 -6.47 -9.44
N LYS A 109 13.76 -5.33 -8.98
CA LYS A 109 14.98 -4.71 -9.50
C LYS A 109 16.05 -4.73 -8.43
N SER A 110 17.19 -5.34 -8.74
CA SER A 110 18.34 -5.41 -7.83
C SER A 110 18.94 -4.01 -7.64
N LYS A 111 19.17 -3.59 -6.39
CA LYS A 111 19.88 -2.33 -6.10
C LYS A 111 21.37 -2.41 -6.41
N GLU A 112 21.95 -3.61 -6.36
CA GLU A 112 23.36 -3.85 -6.68
C GLU A 112 23.65 -3.63 -8.18
N THR A 113 22.80 -4.18 -9.04
CA THR A 113 23.04 -4.18 -10.51
C THR A 113 22.17 -3.18 -11.26
N GLY A 114 21.10 -2.68 -10.65
CA GLY A 114 20.08 -1.87 -11.31
C GLY A 114 19.22 -2.64 -12.33
N LYS A 115 19.33 -3.98 -12.39
CA LYS A 115 18.61 -4.81 -13.38
C LYS A 115 17.33 -5.40 -12.79
N LYS A 116 16.27 -5.43 -13.62
CA LYS A 116 15.03 -6.17 -13.38
C LYS A 116 15.31 -7.65 -13.63
N PHE A 117 15.01 -8.53 -12.66
CA PHE A 117 15.40 -9.95 -12.73
C PHE A 117 14.26 -10.95 -12.48
N ALA A 118 13.15 -10.52 -11.87
CA ALA A 118 11.96 -11.34 -11.66
C ALA A 118 10.70 -10.50 -11.90
N SER A 119 9.58 -11.13 -12.28
CA SER A 119 8.32 -10.42 -12.50
C SER A 119 7.08 -11.26 -12.27
N VAL A 120 5.96 -10.60 -11.98
CA VAL A 120 4.62 -11.17 -11.91
C VAL A 120 3.61 -10.23 -12.57
N ASP A 121 2.48 -10.76 -13.02
CA ASP A 121 1.36 -9.93 -13.44
C ASP A 121 0.66 -9.33 -12.22
N PHE A 122 0.44 -8.02 -12.25
CA PHE A 122 -0.25 -7.25 -11.22
C PHE A 122 -1.42 -6.51 -11.84
N VAL A 123 -2.61 -6.57 -11.22
CA VAL A 123 -3.83 -6.03 -11.81
C VAL A 123 -4.32 -4.84 -11.01
N PHE A 124 -4.42 -3.69 -11.67
CA PHE A 124 -5.16 -2.54 -11.17
C PHE A 124 -6.61 -2.64 -11.63
N TYR A 125 -7.56 -2.64 -10.69
CA TYR A 125 -8.98 -2.58 -10.98
C TYR A 125 -9.52 -1.16 -10.80
N ASN A 126 -10.45 -0.78 -11.68
CA ASN A 126 -11.19 0.46 -11.61
C ASN A 126 -12.69 0.17 -11.63
N CYS A 127 -13.29 0.05 -10.44
CA CYS A 127 -14.73 -0.25 -10.34
C CYS A 127 -15.63 0.92 -10.75
N SER A 128 -15.10 2.14 -10.88
CA SER A 128 -15.93 3.33 -11.19
C SER A 128 -16.49 3.33 -12.62
N VAL A 129 -16.01 2.43 -13.49
CA VAL A 129 -16.48 2.33 -14.87
C VAL A 129 -17.74 1.47 -14.99
N HIS A 130 -18.06 0.67 -13.98
CA HIS A 130 -19.27 -0.13 -13.96
C HIS A 130 -20.45 0.72 -13.50
N GLN A 131 -21.50 0.77 -14.31
CA GLN A 131 -22.78 1.38 -13.94
C GLN A 131 -23.59 0.30 -13.21
N SER A 132 -23.88 0.55 -11.94
CA SER A 132 -24.80 -0.25 -11.11
C SER A 132 -26.24 0.02 -11.47
#